data_AF-A0A834I794-F1
#
_entry.id   AF-A0A834I794-F1
#
_cell.length_a   1.000
_cell.length_b   1.000
_cell.length_c   1.000
_cell.angle_alpha   90.00
_cell.angle_beta   90.00
_cell.angle_gamma   90.00
#
_symmetry.space_group_name_H-M   'P 1'
#
loop_
_entity.id
_entity.type
_entity.pdbx_description
1 polymer ?
#
loop_
_entity_poly.entity_id
_entity_poly.type
_entity_poly.pdbx_seq_one_letter_code
_entity_poly.pdbx_strand_id
1 'polypeptide(L)' 'VSFFSTSPELSNKQRFEYFSRTIPSDHHQVKAMVDIVMQMGWSYISIIYEESNYGIK' A
#
# COMPACT_ATOMS: atom_id res chain seq x y z
N VAL A 1 -15.25 -2.72 12.34
CA VAL A 1 -13.82 -2.63 12.67
C VAL A 1 -13.13 -3.90 12.18
N SER A 2 -12.11 -3.80 11.32
CA SER A 2 -11.31 -4.92 10.82
C SER A 2 -9.95 -5.02 11.52
N PHE A 3 -9.44 -6.24 11.69
CA PHE A 3 -8.17 -6.51 12.38
C PHE A 3 -7.03 -6.94 11.44
N PHE A 4 -7.33 -7.30 10.19
CA PHE A 4 -6.37 -7.90 9.26
C PHE A 4 -6.40 -7.31 7.85
N SER A 5 -7.19 -6.27 7.60
CA SER A 5 -7.30 -5.66 6.26
C SER A 5 -6.25 -4.55 6.05
N THR A 6 -5.23 -4.82 5.23
CA THR A 6 -4.13 -3.87 4.94
C THR A 6 -4.27 -3.10 3.62
N SER A 7 -5.17 -3.54 2.72
CA SER A 7 -5.36 -2.92 1.39
C SER A 7 -5.50 -1.38 1.45
N PRO A 8 -4.77 -0.62 0.62
CA PRO A 8 -4.92 0.83 0.52
C PRO A 8 -6.28 1.30 0.02
N GLU A 9 -6.99 0.48 -0.76
CA GLU A 9 -8.31 0.82 -1.33
C GLU A 9 -9.34 1.15 -0.23
N LEU A 10 -9.24 0.43 0.90
CA LEU A 10 -10.13 0.56 2.05
C LEU A 10 -9.95 1.87 2.84
N SER A 11 -8.93 2.68 2.51
CA SER A 11 -8.77 4.03 3.08
C SER A 11 -9.68 5.06 2.43
N ASN A 12 -10.31 4.78 1.28
CA ASN A 12 -11.17 5.74 0.60
C ASN A 12 -12.50 5.94 1.36
N LYS A 13 -12.61 7.04 2.10
CA LYS A 13 -13.79 7.38 2.90
C LYS A 13 -15.01 7.83 2.11
N GLN A 14 -14.85 8.26 0.86
CA GLN A 14 -16.00 8.54 -0.02
C GLN A 14 -16.71 7.24 -0.42
N ARG A 15 -15.97 6.14 -0.53
CA ARG A 15 -16.51 4.81 -0.90
C ARG A 15 -16.77 3.90 0.30
N PHE A 16 -16.01 4.07 1.38
CA PHE A 16 -16.06 3.25 2.60
C PHE A 16 -16.18 4.12 3.86
N GLU A 17 -17.24 4.92 3.94
CA GLU A 17 -17.49 5.89 5.02
C GLU A 17 -17.32 5.29 6.42
N TYR A 18 -17.98 4.15 6.66
CA TYR A 18 -18.01 3.48 7.96
C TYR A 18 -16.88 2.46 8.18
N PHE A 19 -15.98 2.28 7.21
CA PHE A 19 -14.90 1.31 7.34
C PHE A 19 -13.83 1.80 8.32
N SER A 20 -13.44 0.92 9.24
CA SER A 20 -12.40 1.16 10.25
C SER A 20 -11.54 -0.09 10.39
N ARG A 21 -10.24 0.09 10.64
CA ARG A 21 -9.27 -0.98 10.87
C ARG A 21 -8.31 -0.65 12.00
N THR A 22 -7.81 -1.67 12.69
CA THR A 22 -6.86 -1.53 13.79
C THR A 22 -5.40 -1.59 13.35
N ILE A 23 -5.15 -2.04 12.12
CA ILE A 23 -3.80 -2.16 11.55
C ILE A 23 -3.58 -1.13 10.43
N PRO A 24 -2.33 -0.73 10.16
CA PRO A 24 -2.04 0.24 9.11
C PRO A 24 -2.26 -0.33 7.70
N SER A 25 -2.35 0.59 6.74
CA SER A 25 -2.38 0.24 5.33
C SER A 25 -0.99 -0.09 4.78
N ASP A 26 -0.93 -0.95 3.76
CA ASP A 26 0.30 -1.29 3.02
C ASP A 26 1.02 -0.10 2.38
N HIS A 27 0.35 1.07 2.28
CA HIS A 27 1.01 2.33 1.89
C HIS A 27 2.28 2.62 2.73
N HIS A 28 2.29 2.22 4.00
CA HIS A 28 3.47 2.39 4.86
C HIS A 28 4.62 1.45 4.47
N GLN A 29 4.32 0.24 3.99
CA GLN A 29 5.34 -0.68 3.50
C GLN A 29 5.98 -0.15 2.21
N VAL A 30 5.17 0.36 1.29
CA VAL A 30 5.66 0.99 0.05
C VAL A 30 6.58 2.18 0.35
N LYS A 31 6.20 3.02 1.33
CA LYS A 31 7.05 4.14 1.76
C LYS A 31 8.42 3.64 2.25
N ALA A 32 8.46 2.61 3.08
CA ALA A 32 9.72 2.04 3.55
C ALA A 32 10.58 1.47 2.41
N MET A 33 9.97 0.83 1.41
CA MET A 33 10.69 0.37 0.21
C MET A 33 11.31 1.53 -0.57
N VAL A 34 10.59 2.64 -0.74
CA VAL A 34 11.11 3.85 -1.40
C VAL A 34 12.28 4.44 -0.60
N ASP A 35 12.15 4.55 0.73
CA ASP A 35 13.21 5.07 1.59
C ASP A 35 14.51 4.23 1.45
N ILE A 36 14.39 2.90 1.36
CA ILE A 36 15.52 1.99 1.12
C ILE A 36 16.16 2.25 -0.25
N VAL A 37 15.36 2.33 -1.32
CA VAL A 37 15.84 2.61 -2.68
C VAL A 37 16.63 3.92 -2.72
N MET A 38 16.11 4.96 -2.05
CA MET A 38 16.76 6.26 -1.97
C MET A 38 18.06 6.20 -1.16
N GLN A 39 18.07 5.50 -0.03
CA GLN A 39 19.26 5.36 0.82
C GLN A 39 20.37 4.56 0.13
N MET A 40 20.01 3.57 -0.70
CA MET A 40 20.97 2.74 -1.44
C MET A 40 21.41 3.35 -2.78
N GLY A 41 20.80 4.45 -3.22
CA GLY A 41 21.15 5.14 -4.46
C GLY A 41 20.87 4.30 -5.72
N TRP A 42 19.88 3.40 -5.68
CA TRP A 42 19.53 2.59 -6.84
C TRP A 42 18.87 3.45 -7.92
N SER A 43 19.46 3.45 -9.11
CA SER A 43 18.97 4.20 -10.27
C SER A 43 18.09 3.38 -11.22
N TYR A 44 18.03 2.06 -11.03
CA TYR A 44 17.22 1.15 -11.84
C TYR A 44 16.33 0.27 -10.96
N ILE A 45 15.03 0.29 -11.23
CA ILE A 45 14.00 -0.48 -10.52
C ILE A 45 13.08 -1.13 -11.56
N SER A 46 12.71 -2.39 -11.33
CA SER A 46 11.68 -3.09 -12.11
C SER A 46 10.62 -3.62 -11.15
N ILE A 47 9.35 -3.52 -11.54
CA ILE A 47 8.20 -3.94 -10.73
C ILE A 47 7.46 -5.04 -11.49
N ILE A 48 7.19 -6.15 -10.80
CA ILE A 48 6.34 -7.24 -11.29
C ILE A 48 5.17 -7.35 -10.32
N TYR A 49 3.97 -7.37 -10.86
CA TYR A 49 2.74 -7.45 -10.08
C TYR A 49 1.73 -8.36 -10.77
N GLU A 50 0.81 -8.92 -9.98
CA GLU A 50 -0.38 -9.59 -10.46
C GLU A 50 -1.44 -8.56 -10.86
N GLU A 51 -2.16 -8.81 -11.97
CA GLU A 51 -3.28 -8.00 -12.44
C GLU A 51 -4.48 -8.07 -11.47
N SER A 52 -4.34 -7.39 -10.33
CA SER A 52 -5.34 -7.25 -9.28
C SER A 52 -5.50 -5.78 -8.88
N ASN A 53 -6.53 -5.47 -8.09
CA ASN A 53 -6.74 -4.13 -7.53
C ASN A 53 -5.53 -3.60 -6.73
N TYR A 54 -4.64 -4.48 -6.30
CA TYR A 54 -3.42 -4.11 -5.60
C TYR A 54 -2.28 -3.73 -6.56
N GLY A 55 -2.22 -4.33 -7.75
CA GLY A 55 -1.13 -4.16 -8.72
C GLY A 55 -1.37 -3.16 -9.85
N ILE A 56 -2.62 -2.93 -10.27
CA ILE A 56 -2.95 -2.17 -11.49
C ILE A 56 -3.00 -0.64 -11.28
N LYS A 57 -2.85 -0.16 -10.05
CA LYS A 57 -3.26 1.19 -9.67
C LYS A 57 -2.44 2.32 -10.32
#